data_AF-A0A6I1KNK9-F1
#
_entry.id   AF-A0A6I1KNK9-F1
#
_cell.length_a   1.000
_cell.length_b   1.000
_cell.length_c   1.000
_cell.angle_alpha   90.00
_cell.angle_beta   90.00
_cell.angle_gamma   90.00
#
_symmetry.space_group_name_H-M   'P 1'
#
loop_
_entity.id
_entity.type
_entity.pdbx_description
1 polymer ?
#
loop_
_entity_poly.entity_id
_entity_poly.type
_entity_poly.pdbx_seq_one_letter_code
_entity_poly.pdbx_strand_id
1 'polypeptide(L)'
;MKENFSAIVLSLLVLSAASLQAASQEEVMGVKTRQQGLKVIEEKCLFCHNKQRIDKAVKEQRDMEKIMGRMEKKGAVLTEKERQVLGHFRGQNPLKSKIDTAPPRQKGGDILPR
;
A
#
# COMPACT_ATOMS: atom_id res chain seq x y z
N MET A 1 -11.20 49.15 27.09
CA MET A 1 -11.34 48.88 25.64
C MET A 1 -10.10 48.23 24.99
N LYS A 2 -9.01 47.93 25.73
CA LYS A 2 -7.81 47.24 25.17
C LYS A 2 -7.85 45.72 25.34
N GLU A 3 -8.42 45.24 26.45
CA GLU A 3 -8.51 43.81 26.81
C GLU A 3 -9.32 43.00 25.79
N ASN A 4 -10.40 43.60 25.26
CA ASN A 4 -11.36 42.97 24.36
C ASN A 4 -10.79 42.77 22.95
N PHE A 5 -9.87 43.65 22.52
CA PHE A 5 -9.31 43.64 21.17
C PHE A 5 -8.25 42.53 21.02
N SER A 6 -7.51 42.25 22.09
CA SER A 6 -6.50 41.17 22.14
C SER A 6 -7.14 39.78 22.02
N ALA A 7 -8.25 39.54 22.73
CA ALA A 7 -8.96 38.25 22.69
C ALA A 7 -9.57 37.94 21.31
N ILE A 8 -10.04 38.96 20.59
CA ILE A 8 -10.63 38.81 19.26
C ILE A 8 -9.54 38.48 18.22
N VAL A 9 -8.39 39.15 18.29
CA VAL A 9 -7.24 38.87 17.38
C VAL A 9 -6.65 37.49 17.64
N LEU A 10 -6.54 37.06 18.90
CA LEU A 10 -6.10 35.69 19.25
C LEU A 10 -7.09 34.63 18.76
N SER A 11 -8.40 34.89 18.86
CA SER A 11 -9.44 33.94 18.41
C SER A 11 -9.49 33.81 16.88
N LEU A 12 -9.25 34.89 16.15
CA LEU A 12 -9.17 34.88 14.68
C LEU A 12 -7.94 34.11 14.16
N LEU A 13 -6.83 34.12 14.89
CA LEU A 13 -5.58 33.47 14.48
C LEU A 13 -5.62 31.94 14.60
N VAL A 14 -6.44 31.39 15.51
CA VAL A 14 -6.60 29.94 15.69
C VAL A 14 -7.50 29.33 14.60
N LEU A 15 -8.45 30.10 14.06
CA LEU A 15 -9.44 29.57 13.11
C LEU A 15 -8.83 29.26 11.72
N SER A 16 -7.73 29.92 11.34
CA SER A 16 -7.06 29.72 10.04
C SER A 16 -6.22 28.44 9.91
N ALA A 17 -5.96 27.71 11.00
CA ALA A 17 -5.08 26.54 10.98
C ALA A 17 -5.79 25.21 10.59
N ALA A 18 -7.12 25.17 10.57
CA ALA A 18 -7.87 23.92 10.39
C ALA A 18 -7.97 23.41 8.94
N SER A 19 -7.65 24.24 7.94
CA SER A 19 -7.92 23.93 6.52
C SER A 19 -6.88 23.04 5.83
N LEU A 20 -5.77 22.68 6.50
CA LEU A 20 -4.61 22.04 5.85
C LEU A 20 -4.48 20.52 6.07
N GLN A 21 -5.40 19.89 6.81
CA GLN A 21 -5.25 18.49 7.26
C GLN A 21 -5.90 17.41 6.37
N ALA A 22 -6.53 17.77 5.23
CA ALA A 22 -7.18 16.80 4.36
C ALA A 22 -6.20 15.98 3.50
N ALA A 23 -5.08 16.56 3.07
CA ALA A 23 -4.16 15.92 2.12
C ALA A 23 -3.27 14.81 2.74
N SER A 24 -2.99 14.87 4.04
CA SER A 24 -2.11 13.89 4.71
C SER A 24 -2.84 12.61 5.17
N GLN A 25 -4.15 12.67 5.40
CA GLN A 25 -4.91 11.50 5.85
C GLN A 25 -5.09 10.45 4.74
N GLU A 26 -5.23 10.88 3.49
CA GLU A 26 -5.48 9.97 2.36
C GLU A 26 -4.26 9.08 2.06
N GLU A 27 -3.04 9.63 2.14
CA GLU A 27 -1.80 8.89 1.90
C GLU A 27 -1.55 7.81 2.97
N VAL A 28 -1.73 8.16 4.25
CA VAL A 28 -1.55 7.22 5.38
C VAL A 28 -2.53 6.06 5.29
N MET A 29 -3.77 6.33 4.88
CA MET A 29 -4.77 5.27 4.65
C MET A 29 -4.39 4.35 3.49
N GLY A 30 -3.87 4.89 2.38
CA GLY A 30 -3.38 4.10 1.26
C GLY A 30 -2.23 3.16 1.63
N VAL A 31 -1.25 3.65 2.41
CA VAL A 31 -0.12 2.83 2.89
C VAL A 31 -0.59 1.68 3.78
N LYS A 32 -1.52 1.96 4.71
CA LYS A 32 -2.08 0.96 5.62
C LYS A 32 -2.84 -0.14 4.87
N THR A 33 -3.68 0.23 3.91
CA THR A 33 -4.41 -0.73 3.06
C THR A 33 -3.45 -1.62 2.27
N ARG A 34 -2.39 -1.04 1.71
CA ARG A 34 -1.36 -1.81 1.00
C ARG A 34 -0.65 -2.82 1.90
N GLN A 35 -0.24 -2.40 3.09
CA GLN A 35 0.40 -3.29 4.06
C GLN A 35 -0.52 -4.42 4.51
N GLN A 36 -1.81 -4.13 4.72
CA GLN A 36 -2.80 -5.15 5.05
C GLN A 36 -2.93 -6.19 3.94
N GLY A 37 -3.00 -5.77 2.67
CA GLY A 37 -3.14 -6.74 1.58
C GLY A 37 -1.87 -7.56 1.33
N LEU A 38 -0.70 -7.01 1.61
CA LEU A 38 0.55 -7.78 1.63
C LEU A 38 0.52 -8.90 2.67
N LYS A 39 0.05 -8.59 3.89
CA LYS A 39 -0.10 -9.62 4.94
C LYS A 39 -1.06 -10.73 4.51
N VAL A 40 -2.19 -10.39 3.90
CA VAL A 40 -3.14 -11.39 3.40
C VAL A 40 -2.50 -12.29 2.33
N ILE A 41 -1.72 -11.70 1.42
CA ILE A 41 -0.99 -12.48 0.41
C ILE A 41 -0.02 -13.46 1.06
N GLU A 42 0.76 -12.98 2.04
CA GLU A 42 1.75 -13.79 2.75
C GLU A 42 1.10 -14.94 3.54
N GLU A 43 0.04 -14.66 4.28
CA GLU A 43 -0.59 -15.61 5.20
C GLU A 43 -1.55 -16.59 4.50
N LYS A 44 -2.23 -16.15 3.43
CA LYS A 44 -3.32 -16.93 2.80
C LYS A 44 -2.97 -17.45 1.41
N CYS A 45 -2.28 -16.64 0.61
CA CYS A 45 -2.06 -16.96 -0.80
C CYS A 45 -0.75 -17.74 -1.01
N LEU A 46 0.31 -17.39 -0.28
CA LEU A 46 1.62 -18.04 -0.42
C LEU A 46 1.66 -19.47 0.14
N PHE A 47 0.67 -19.86 0.95
CA PHE A 47 0.55 -21.22 1.44
C PHE A 47 0.41 -22.26 0.30
N CYS A 48 -0.35 -21.92 -0.75
CA CYS A 48 -0.58 -22.81 -1.90
C CYS A 48 0.05 -22.31 -3.21
N HIS A 49 0.54 -21.06 -3.26
CA HIS A 49 1.04 -20.42 -4.48
C HIS A 49 2.41 -19.79 -4.26
N ASN A 50 3.19 -19.70 -5.34
CA ASN A 50 4.41 -18.89 -5.30
C ASN A 50 4.11 -17.41 -5.59
N LYS A 51 5.04 -16.55 -5.15
CA LYS A 51 4.99 -15.10 -5.36
C LYS A 51 4.86 -14.71 -6.83
N GLN A 52 5.59 -15.39 -7.73
CA GLN A 52 5.60 -15.08 -9.16
C GLN A 52 4.21 -15.20 -9.81
N ARG A 53 3.43 -16.20 -9.41
CA ARG A 53 2.06 -16.40 -9.91
C ARG A 53 1.14 -15.25 -9.49
N ILE A 54 1.29 -14.76 -8.26
CA ILE A 54 0.50 -13.66 -7.71
C ILE A 54 0.92 -12.35 -8.37
N ASP A 55 2.23 -12.07 -8.44
CA ASP A 55 2.79 -10.91 -9.14
C ASP A 55 2.28 -10.81 -10.58
N LYS A 56 2.28 -11.94 -11.30
CA LYS A 56 1.79 -12.00 -12.68
C LYS A 56 0.30 -11.63 -12.76
N ALA A 57 -0.53 -12.16 -11.87
CA ALA A 57 -1.96 -11.86 -11.87
C ALA A 57 -2.24 -10.38 -11.62
N VAL A 58 -1.49 -9.75 -10.71
CA VAL A 58 -1.65 -8.33 -10.41
C VAL A 58 -1.11 -7.44 -11.53
N LYS A 59 0.06 -7.78 -12.09
CA LYS A 59 0.65 -7.06 -13.23
C LYS A 59 -0.27 -7.07 -14.46
N GLU A 60 -0.91 -8.20 -14.71
CA GLU A 60 -1.89 -8.37 -15.79
C GLU A 60 -3.27 -7.76 -15.46
N GLN A 61 -3.42 -7.10 -14.31
CA GLN A 61 -4.66 -6.47 -13.84
C GLN A 61 -5.86 -7.41 -13.90
N ARG A 62 -5.62 -8.70 -13.62
CA ARG A 62 -6.69 -9.70 -13.65
C ARG A 62 -7.76 -9.35 -12.62
N ASP A 63 -8.98 -9.76 -12.92
CA ASP A 63 -10.12 -9.56 -12.03
C ASP A 63 -9.94 -10.31 -10.70
N MET A 64 -9.55 -9.57 -9.67
CA MET A 64 -9.21 -10.11 -8.36
C MET A 64 -10.42 -10.75 -7.66
N GLU A 65 -11.63 -10.23 -7.88
CA GLU A 65 -12.87 -10.82 -7.36
C GLU A 65 -13.06 -12.25 -7.90
N LYS A 66 -12.90 -12.44 -9.22
CA LYS A 66 -12.97 -13.77 -9.85
C LYS A 66 -11.83 -14.69 -9.41
N ILE A 67 -10.64 -14.15 -9.14
CA ILE A 67 -9.53 -14.94 -8.62
C ILE A 67 -9.84 -15.42 -7.20
N MET A 68 -10.23 -14.52 -6.30
CA MET A 68 -10.58 -14.83 -4.91
C MET A 68 -11.70 -15.87 -4.86
N GLY A 69 -12.78 -15.68 -5.62
CA GLY A 69 -13.88 -16.65 -5.67
C GLY A 69 -13.46 -18.04 -6.17
N ARG A 70 -12.47 -18.13 -7.06
CA ARG A 70 -11.88 -19.43 -7.45
C ARG A 70 -10.99 -20.03 -6.36
N MET A 71 -10.31 -19.21 -5.57
CA MET A 71 -9.46 -19.70 -4.47
C MET A 71 -10.31 -20.18 -3.30
N GLU A 72 -11.41 -19.50 -3.01
CA GLU A 72 -12.37 -19.91 -1.97
C GLU A 72 -13.02 -21.25 -2.32
N LYS A 73 -13.40 -21.45 -3.58
CA LYS A 73 -13.85 -22.77 -4.09
C LYS A 73 -12.81 -23.87 -3.95
N LYS A 74 -11.53 -23.51 -3.80
CA LYS A 74 -10.40 -24.43 -3.59
C LYS A 74 -9.96 -24.52 -2.12
N GLY A 75 -10.73 -23.93 -1.20
CA GLY A 75 -10.49 -24.02 0.24
C GLY A 75 -9.82 -22.81 0.88
N ALA A 76 -9.58 -21.72 0.14
CA ALA A 76 -9.15 -20.47 0.78
C ALA A 76 -10.30 -19.90 1.63
N VAL A 77 -9.98 -19.38 2.81
CA VAL A 77 -10.94 -18.71 3.69
C VAL A 77 -10.50 -17.25 3.81
N LEU A 78 -11.31 -16.36 3.24
CA LEU A 78 -11.11 -14.92 3.27
C LEU A 78 -12.31 -14.27 3.97
N THR A 79 -12.02 -13.34 4.88
CA THR A 79 -13.02 -12.44 5.47
C THR A 79 -13.38 -11.33 4.50
N GLU A 80 -14.53 -10.69 4.73
CA GLU A 80 -14.97 -9.55 3.91
C GLU A 80 -13.91 -8.43 3.85
N LYS A 81 -13.25 -8.16 4.97
CA LYS A 81 -12.18 -7.16 5.04
C LYS A 81 -10.96 -7.55 4.21
N GLU A 82 -10.57 -8.83 4.22
CA GLU A 82 -9.46 -9.32 3.41
C GLU A 82 -9.80 -9.23 1.91
N ARG A 83 -11.04 -9.56 1.52
CA ARG A 83 -11.53 -9.38 0.15
C ARG A 83 -11.44 -7.92 -0.29
N GLN A 84 -11.96 -7.02 0.53
CA GLN A 84 -11.97 -5.59 0.26
C GLN A 84 -10.54 -5.07 0.04
N VAL A 85 -9.62 -5.41 0.95
CA VAL A 85 -8.23 -4.98 0.87
C VAL A 85 -7.52 -5.53 -0.39
N LEU A 86 -7.76 -6.79 -0.76
CA LEU A 86 -7.21 -7.37 -2.00
C LEU A 86 -7.85 -6.79 -3.27
N GLY A 87 -9.11 -6.35 -3.20
CA GLY A 87 -9.82 -5.68 -4.29
C GLY A 87 -9.22 -4.33 -4.69
N HIS A 88 -8.50 -3.67 -3.78
CA HIS A 88 -7.80 -2.41 -4.05
C HIS A 88 -6.52 -2.57 -4.91
N PHE A 89 -6.03 -3.80 -5.15
CA PHE A 89 -4.82 -4.04 -5.94
C PHE A 89 -5.01 -4.01 -7.47
N ARG A 90 -6.15 -3.52 -7.97
CA ARG A 90 -6.34 -3.31 -9.42
C ARG A 90 -5.27 -2.34 -9.96
N GLY A 91 -4.37 -2.85 -10.80
CA GLY A 91 -3.33 -2.03 -11.44
C GLY A 91 -2.08 -1.76 -10.61
N GLN A 92 -2.04 -2.09 -9.32
CA GLN A 92 -0.88 -1.86 -8.44
C GLN A 92 -0.31 -3.19 -7.98
N ASN A 93 0.95 -3.53 -8.35
CA ASN A 93 1.59 -4.75 -7.86
C ASN A 93 1.98 -4.60 -6.38
N PRO A 94 1.27 -5.21 -5.41
CA PRO A 94 1.53 -4.99 -3.98
C PRO A 94 2.92 -5.46 -3.57
N LEU A 95 3.36 -6.55 -4.20
CA LEU A 95 4.60 -7.29 -3.97
C LEU A 95 5.86 -6.63 -4.57
N LYS A 96 5.74 -5.46 -5.20
CA LYS A 96 6.87 -4.67 -5.67
C LYS A 96 7.40 -3.79 -4.52
N SER A 97 8.33 -4.33 -3.74
CA SER A 97 9.15 -3.57 -2.78
C SER A 97 10.43 -3.07 -3.45
N LYS A 98 11.17 -2.16 -2.80
CA LYS A 98 12.44 -1.53 -3.27
C LYS A 98 13.62 -2.52 -3.45
N ILE A 99 13.39 -3.73 -3.95
CA ILE A 99 14.43 -4.61 -4.47
C ILE A 99 14.68 -4.31 -5.95
N ASP A 100 13.68 -3.78 -6.66
CA ASP A 100 13.81 -3.33 -8.06
C ASP A 100 14.37 -1.90 -8.21
N THR A 101 14.64 -1.18 -7.11
CA THR A 101 15.28 0.15 -7.08
C THR A 101 16.65 0.14 -6.42
N ALA A 102 17.20 -1.03 -6.09
CA ALA A 102 18.63 -1.10 -5.84
C ALA A 102 19.34 -0.76 -7.16
N PRO A 103 20.29 0.19 -7.20
CA PRO A 103 21.10 0.41 -8.39
C PRO A 103 21.72 -0.92 -8.83
N PRO A 104 21.95 -1.16 -10.14
CA PRO A 104 22.55 -2.40 -10.59
C PRO A 104 23.80 -2.64 -9.76
N ARG A 105 23.91 -3.82 -9.12
CA ARG A 105 25.17 -4.23 -8.49
C ARG A 105 26.21 -4.08 -9.58
N GLN A 106 27.14 -3.16 -9.36
CA GLN A 106 28.31 -3.03 -10.22
C GLN A 106 28.86 -4.44 -10.36
N LYS A 107 28.90 -4.96 -11.59
CA LYS A 107 29.83 -6.06 -11.87
C LYS A 107 31.17 -5.51 -11.41
N GLY A 108 31.72 -6.08 -10.34
CA GLY A 108 33.09 -5.82 -9.96
C GLY A 108 33.93 -6.10 -11.20
N GLY A 109 34.35 -5.03 -11.85
CA GLY A 109 35.35 -5.08 -12.89
C GLY A 109 36.65 -5.55 -12.27
N ASP A 110 37.39 -6.31 -13.07
CA ASP A 110 38.83 -6.19 -13.17
C ASP A 110 39.61 -6.47 -11.89
N ILE A 111 39.79 -7.75 -11.59
CA ILE A 111 41.08 -8.21 -11.06
C ILE A 111 42.01 -8.38 -12.27
N LEU A 112 42.74 -7.32 -12.59
CA LEU A 112 43.98 -7.33 -13.38
C LEU A 112 45.13 -7.98 -12.54
N PRO A 113 46.26 -8.35 -13.17
CA PRO A 113 46.93 -9.62 -12.96
C PRO A 113 48.03 -9.57 -11.88
N ARG A 114 48.41 -10.77 -11.42
CA ARG A 114 49.81 -11.12 -11.22
C ARG A 114 50.04 -12.62 -11.39
#